data_AF-A0A7C4HJJ0-F1
#
_entry.id   AF-A0A7C4HJJ0-F1
#
_cell.length_a   1.000
_cell.length_b   1.000
_cell.length_c   1.000
_cell.angle_alpha   90.00
_cell.angle_beta   90.00
_cell.angle_gamma   90.00
#
_symmetry.space_group_name_H-M   'P 1'
#
loop_
_entity.id
_entity.type
_entity.pdbx_description
1 polymer ?
#
loop_
_entity_poly.entity_id
_entity_poly.type
_entity_poly.pdbx_seq_one_letter_code
_entity_poly.pdbx_strand_id
1 'polypeptide(L)'
;MKKRRFGRTLLTEEEVKVLDALLSCKNVTEAAGKLGKAQPTVSIVKKRVEEKIDMAIETLKLALDKELVSADDLLRLITAAEAYKGIKKRASESGH
;
A
#
# COMPACT_ATOMS: atom_id res chain seq x y z
N MET A 1 1.98 18.02 -15.38
CA MET A 1 1.67 18.20 -13.94
C MET A 1 2.68 17.40 -13.11
N LYS A 2 3.51 18.05 -12.27
CA LYS A 2 4.49 17.37 -11.42
C LYS A 2 3.76 16.51 -10.38
N LYS A 3 3.76 15.18 -10.53
CA LYS A 3 3.25 14.26 -9.51
C LYS A 3 4.10 14.45 -8.25
N ARG A 4 3.54 15.13 -7.23
CA ARG A 4 4.19 15.27 -5.93
C ARG A 4 4.33 13.86 -5.34
N ARG A 5 5.56 13.35 -5.27
CA ARG A 5 5.87 12.10 -4.54
C ARG A 5 5.61 12.38 -3.06
N PHE A 6 4.64 11.67 -2.49
CA PHE A 6 4.42 11.74 -1.05
C PHE A 6 5.54 10.90 -0.40
N GLY A 7 6.59 11.56 0.09
CA GLY A 7 7.74 10.90 0.74
C GLY A 7 8.45 9.83 -0.11
N ARG A 8 9.01 8.81 0.58
CA ARG A 8 9.70 7.64 -0.01
C ARG A 8 8.74 6.59 -0.63
N THR A 9 7.48 6.93 -0.93
CA THR A 9 6.51 5.94 -1.44
C THR A 9 6.36 6.02 -2.97
N LEU A 10 6.07 4.88 -3.61
CA LEU A 10 5.70 4.81 -5.02
C LEU A 10 4.27 5.30 -5.29
N LEU A 11 3.47 5.48 -4.24
CA LEU A 11 2.10 5.96 -4.32
C LEU A 11 2.05 7.48 -4.34
N THR A 12 1.13 8.00 -5.15
CA THR A 12 0.75 9.42 -5.14
C THR A 12 -0.16 9.69 -3.96
N GLU A 13 -0.27 10.96 -3.58
CA GLU A 13 -1.16 11.37 -2.48
C GLU A 13 -2.62 10.96 -2.69
N GLU A 14 -3.09 10.95 -3.94
CA GLU A 14 -4.43 10.46 -4.27
C GLU A 14 -4.56 8.95 -4.07
N GLU A 15 -3.56 8.18 -4.51
CA GLU A 15 -3.54 6.73 -4.34
C GLU A 15 -3.49 6.33 -2.86
N VAL A 16 -2.73 7.06 -2.03
CA VAL A 16 -2.72 6.86 -0.57
C VAL A 16 -4.10 7.12 0.03
N LYS A 17 -4.73 8.26 -0.31
CA LYS A 17 -6.09 8.58 0.19
C LYS A 17 -7.12 7.53 -0.22
N VAL A 18 -7.03 7.03 -1.44
CA VAL A 18 -7.91 5.94 -1.91
C VAL A 18 -7.63 4.64 -1.18
N LEU A 19 -6.36 4.27 -1.00
CA LEU A 19 -5.97 3.07 -0.26
C LEU A 19 -6.47 3.11 1.19
N ASP A 20 -6.29 4.24 1.88
CA ASP A 20 -6.78 4.43 3.25
C ASP A 20 -8.31 4.32 3.33
N ALA A 21 -9.03 4.90 2.37
CA ALA A 21 -10.48 4.77 2.29
C ALA A 21 -10.90 3.31 2.08
N LEU A 22 -10.27 2.60 1.15
CA LEU A 22 -10.52 1.19 0.87
C LEU A 22 -10.24 0.29 2.08
N LEU A 23 -9.18 0.56 2.84
CA LEU A 23 -8.86 -0.18 4.07
C LEU A 23 -9.87 0.06 5.20
N SER A 24 -10.56 1.21 5.17
CA SER A 24 -11.55 1.59 6.19
C SER A 24 -13.00 1.23 5.83
N CYS A 25 -13.25 0.73 4.62
CA CYS A 25 -14.57 0.45 4.07
C CYS A 25 -14.69 -1.03 3.66
N LYS A 26 -15.93 -1.54 3.53
CA LYS A 26 -16.15 -2.94 3.12
C LYS A 26 -16.01 -3.16 1.62
N ASN A 27 -16.27 -2.12 0.82
CA ASN A 27 -16.26 -2.20 -0.64
C ASN A 27 -15.91 -0.86 -1.31
N VAL A 28 -15.69 -0.91 -2.63
CA VAL A 28 -15.30 0.26 -3.45
C VAL A 28 -16.38 1.34 -3.47
N THR A 29 -17.66 0.96 -3.41
CA THR A 29 -18.79 1.90 -3.44
C THR A 29 -18.82 2.76 -2.19
N GLU A 30 -18.64 2.17 -1.01
CA GLU A 30 -18.51 2.89 0.26
C GLU A 30 -17.29 3.83 0.26
N ALA A 31 -16.14 3.35 -0.22
CA ALA A 31 -14.95 4.17 -0.33
C ALA A 31 -15.16 5.38 -1.27
N ALA A 32 -15.87 5.18 -2.38
CA ALA A 32 -16.24 6.25 -3.31
C ALA A 32 -17.17 7.28 -2.66
N GLY A 33 -18.17 6.84 -1.90
CA GLY A 33 -19.04 7.71 -1.11
C GLY A 33 -18.26 8.52 -0.07
N LYS A 34 -17.35 7.88 0.68
CA LYS A 34 -16.50 8.53 1.68
C LYS A 34 -15.57 9.60 1.08
N LEU A 35 -15.07 9.36 -0.13
CA LEU A 35 -14.17 10.27 -0.83
C LEU A 35 -14.90 11.35 -1.64
N GLY A 36 -16.22 11.30 -1.75
CA GLY A 36 -16.99 12.18 -2.63
C GLY A 36 -16.61 12.02 -4.11
N LYS A 37 -16.25 10.80 -4.53
CA LYS A 37 -15.79 10.48 -5.89
C LYS A 37 -16.71 9.50 -6.58
N ALA A 38 -16.69 9.49 -7.91
CA ALA A 38 -17.36 8.47 -8.68
C ALA A 38 -16.71 7.08 -8.46
N GLN A 39 -17.53 6.04 -8.37
CA GLN A 39 -17.07 4.66 -8.13
C GLN A 39 -16.08 4.16 -9.20
N PRO A 40 -16.24 4.47 -10.51
CA PRO A 40 -15.22 4.15 -11.52
C PRO A 40 -13.87 4.80 -11.25
N THR A 41 -13.84 6.05 -10.76
CA THR A 41 -12.60 6.75 -10.44
C THR A 41 -11.83 6.05 -9.33
N VAL A 42 -12.52 5.64 -8.27
CA VAL A 42 -11.90 4.88 -7.17
C VAL A 42 -11.42 3.51 -7.67
N SER A 43 -12.19 2.83 -8.52
CA SER A 43 -11.78 1.54 -9.09
C SER A 43 -10.52 1.65 -9.96
N ILE A 44 -10.39 2.71 -10.76
CA ILE A 44 -9.20 2.97 -11.57
C ILE A 44 -7.98 3.27 -10.69
N VAL A 45 -8.16 4.03 -9.60
CA VAL A 45 -7.07 4.28 -8.65
C VAL A 45 -6.68 2.99 -7.91
N LYS A 46 -7.65 2.18 -7.47
CA LYS A 46 -7.42 0.87 -6.86
C LYS A 46 -6.55 -0.01 -7.77
N LYS A 47 -6.93 -0.15 -9.04
CA LYS A 47 -6.18 -0.96 -10.01
C LYS A 47 -4.73 -0.49 -10.14
N ARG A 48 -4.51 0.82 -10.19
CA ARG A 48 -3.15 1.40 -10.25
C ARG A 48 -2.33 1.13 -8.99
N VAL A 49 -2.95 1.10 -7.82
CA VAL A 49 -2.28 0.70 -6.57
C VAL A 49 -1.89 -0.77 -6.63
N GLU A 50 -2.78 -1.65 -7.09
CA GLU A 50 -2.51 -3.09 -7.25
C GLU A 50 -1.35 -3.34 -8.21
N GLU A 51 -1.36 -2.72 -9.40
CA GLU A 51 -0.27 -2.83 -10.38
C GLU A 51 1.09 -2.39 -9.81
N LYS A 52 1.11 -1.35 -8.96
CA LYS A 52 2.37 -0.91 -8.31
C LYS A 52 2.87 -1.88 -7.27
N ILE A 53 1.97 -2.55 -6.55
CA ILE A 53 2.33 -3.59 -5.59
C ILE A 53 2.92 -4.78 -6.35
N ASP A 54 2.26 -5.21 -7.43
CA ASP A 54 2.73 -6.32 -8.27
C ASP A 54 4.12 -6.02 -8.84
N MET A 55 4.32 -4.83 -9.42
CA MET A 55 5.64 -4.40 -9.93
C MET A 55 6.70 -4.36 -8.83
N ALA A 56 6.36 -3.92 -7.60
CA ALA A 56 7.31 -3.91 -6.50
C ALA A 56 7.71 -5.34 -6.09
N ILE A 57 6.77 -6.27 -6.08
CA ILE A 57 7.04 -7.69 -5.81
C ILE A 57 7.92 -8.30 -6.90
N GLU A 58 7.62 -8.05 -8.18
CA GLU A 58 8.47 -8.52 -9.29
C GLU A 58 9.88 -7.94 -9.24
N THR A 59 10.00 -6.65 -8.91
CA THR A 59 11.31 -6.00 -8.74
C THR A 59 12.11 -6.65 -7.61
N LEU A 60 11.47 -7.02 -6.50
CA LEU A 60 12.12 -7.74 -5.42
C LEU A 60 12.57 -9.15 -5.84
N LYS A 61 11.73 -9.88 -6.59
CA LYS A 61 12.11 -11.20 -7.13
C LYS A 61 13.33 -11.09 -8.05
N LEU A 62 13.37 -10.09 -8.92
CA LEU A 62 14.52 -9.84 -9.80
C LEU A 62 15.78 -9.43 -9.02
N ALA A 63 15.62 -8.64 -7.95
CA ALA A 63 16.74 -8.25 -7.11
C ALA A 63 17.33 -9.44 -6.35
N LEU A 64 16.50 -10.39 -5.89
CA LEU A 64 16.94 -11.65 -5.29
C LEU A 64 17.68 -12.53 -6.30
N ASP A 65 17.10 -12.73 -7.49
CA ASP A 65 17.69 -13.55 -8.56
C ASP A 65 19.06 -13.02 -9.01
N LYS A 66 19.25 -11.70 -8.96
CA LYS A 66 20.50 -11.03 -9.30
C LYS A 66 21.46 -10.85 -8.12
N GLU A 67 21.12 -11.40 -6.95
CA GLU A 67 21.89 -11.25 -5.71
C GLU A 67 22.15 -9.78 -5.31
N LEU A 68 21.31 -8.85 -5.78
CA LEU A 68 21.35 -7.43 -5.39
C LEU A 68 20.82 -7.22 -3.97
N VAL A 69 19.99 -8.16 -3.50
CA VAL A 69 19.47 -8.24 -2.14
C VAL A 69 19.61 -9.70 -1.70
N SER A 70 20.10 -9.92 -0.48
CA SER A 70 20.19 -11.27 0.07
C SER A 70 18.83 -11.76 0.57
N ALA A 71 18.63 -13.08 0.61
CA ALA A 71 17.43 -13.68 1.19
C ALA A 71 17.23 -13.26 2.66
N ASP A 72 18.33 -13.15 3.42
CA ASP A 72 18.31 -12.72 4.82
C ASP A 72 17.86 -11.26 4.99
N ASP A 73 18.33 -10.37 4.12
CA ASP A 73 17.90 -8.96 4.14
C ASP A 73 16.41 -8.84 3.80
N LEU A 74 15.92 -9.61 2.83
CA LEU A 74 14.50 -9.63 2.51
C LEU A 74 13.67 -10.19 3.68
N LEU A 75 14.12 -11.28 4.31
CA LEU A 75 13.45 -11.86 5.47
C LEU A 75 13.35 -10.82 6.60
N ARG A 76 14.44 -10.11 6.89
CA ARG A 76 14.48 -9.01 7.88
C ARG A 76 13.49 -7.91 7.55
N LEU A 77 13.40 -7.50 6.28
CA LEU A 77 12.45 -6.48 5.82
C LEU A 77 10.99 -6.93 5.99
N ILE A 78 10.68 -8.19 5.66
CA ILE A 78 9.35 -8.77 5.86
C ILE A 78 9.02 -8.83 7.35
N THR A 79 9.92 -9.36 8.19
CA THR A 79 9.73 -9.42 9.64
C THR A 79 9.51 -8.03 10.25
N ALA A 80 10.27 -7.02 9.80
CA ALA A 80 10.09 -5.64 10.25
C ALA A 80 8.71 -5.08 9.85
N ALA A 81 8.25 -5.36 8.61
CA ALA A 81 6.93 -4.94 8.14
C ALA A 81 5.79 -5.62 8.93
N GLU A 82 5.91 -6.90 9.23
CA GLU A 82 4.94 -7.63 10.07
C GLU A 82 4.92 -7.12 11.51
N ALA A 83 6.08 -6.83 12.10
CA ALA A 83 6.16 -6.21 13.42
C ALA A 83 5.44 -4.86 13.44
N TYR A 84 5.57 -4.06 12.37
CA TYR A 84 4.85 -2.79 12.22
C TYR A 84 3.32 -2.98 12.20
N LYS A 85 2.83 -4.00 11.49
CA LYS A 85 1.41 -4.40 11.49
C LYS A 85 0.95 -4.83 12.89
N GLY A 86 1.78 -5.57 13.62
CA GLY A 86 1.52 -6.00 15.00
C GLY A 86 1.50 -4.85 16.02
N ILE A 87 2.31 -3.81 15.82
CA ILE A 87 2.30 -2.59 16.64
C ILE A 87 1.01 -1.80 16.39
N LYS A 88 0.59 -1.64 15.12
CA LYS A 88 -0.66 -0.95 14.77
C LYS A 88 -1.89 -1.67 15.36
N LYS A 89 -1.88 -3.01 15.36
CA LYS A 89 -2.96 -3.83 15.93
C LYS A 89 -3.07 -3.68 17.46
N ARG A 90 -1.93 -3.68 18.18
CA ARG A 90 -1.92 -3.46 19.63
C ARG A 90 -2.37 -2.05 20.02
N ALA A 91 -1.97 -1.03 19.27
CA ALA A 91 -2.43 0.34 19.50
C ALA A 91 -3.96 0.51 19.31
N SER A 92 -4.58 -0.25 18.39
CA SER A 92 -6.04 -0.24 18.21
C SER A 92 -6.82 -1.04 19.26
N GLU A 93 -6.18 -2.00 19.94
CA GLU A 93 -6.83 -2.86 20.95
C GLU A 93 -6.72 -2.30 22.38
N SER A 94 -5.77 -1.38 22.64
CA SER A 94 -5.57 -0.74 23.95
C SER A 94 -6.36 0.57 24.14
N GLY A 95 -7.25 0.92 23.20
CA GLY A 95 -8.05 2.16 23.20
C GLY A 95 -9.53 1.93 23.53
N HIS A 96 -9.83 1.10 24.53
CA HIS A 96 -11.16 0.94 25.13
C HIS A 96 -11.11 1.29 26.61
#